data_AF-A0AAE0TQK5-F1
#
_entry.id   AF-A0AAE0TQK5-F1
#
_cell.length_a   1.000
_cell.length_b   1.000
_cell.length_c   1.000
_cell.angle_alpha   90.00
_cell.angle_beta   90.00
_cell.angle_gamma   90.00
#
_symmetry.space_group_name_H-M   'P 1'
#
loop_
_entity.id
_entity.type
_entity.pdbx_description
1 polymer ?
#
loop_
_entity_poly.entity_id
_entity_poly.type
_entity_poly.pdbx_seq_one_letter_code
_entity_poly.pdbx_strand_id
1 'polypeptide(L)'
;MPPPFSTNTAPKLKYSLIIRQQPAAARACGFGERDRRVIDPPPILELKITDPETGAPKDDHPAMLALSCTLMTPDGKRDDTEVPGSEPYTQATRRLMGTLVASPYQAKDEHGVAGTFFVFPDLSCRSPGKYRLRWKLIRIDPTNMFPGQSSPAVANIMSDVFAVFTAKDFPGMRASSALLKALRRQGLNVGVKKGSEARKGKGKTKKEESDSEDDDSEQSDAEGGASTTSKSTGGVSPKSKPNKKNLPKRKRRGS
;
A
#
# COMPACT_ATOMS: atom_id res chain seq x y z
N MET A 1 -10.17 16.43 -53.65
CA MET A 1 -8.95 16.49 -52.82
C MET A 1 -9.40 16.39 -51.37
N PRO A 2 -9.11 15.32 -50.62
CA PRO A 2 -9.40 15.30 -49.19
C PRO A 2 -8.50 16.32 -48.46
N PRO A 3 -8.96 16.96 -47.37
CA PRO A 3 -8.16 17.91 -46.63
C PRO A 3 -6.92 17.24 -46.04
N PRO A 4 -5.80 17.96 -45.88
CA PRO A 4 -4.62 17.42 -45.21
C PRO A 4 -5.01 17.02 -43.78
N PHE A 5 -4.70 15.78 -43.41
CA PHE A 5 -4.78 15.32 -42.04
C PHE A 5 -4.02 16.32 -41.17
N SER A 6 -4.73 17.10 -40.38
CA SER A 6 -4.12 17.92 -39.36
C SER A 6 -3.34 16.97 -38.47
N THR A 7 -2.01 17.04 -38.51
CA THR A 7 -1.13 16.39 -37.55
C THR A 7 -1.35 17.09 -36.22
N ASN A 8 -2.48 16.78 -35.59
CA ASN A 8 -2.80 17.21 -34.24
C ASN A 8 -1.83 16.50 -33.31
N THR A 9 -0.62 17.04 -33.26
CA THR A 9 0.42 16.62 -32.35
C THR A 9 -0.04 17.15 -31.01
N ALA A 10 -0.83 16.33 -30.29
CA ALA A 10 -1.33 16.70 -28.98
C ALA A 10 -0.18 17.31 -28.16
N PRO A 11 -0.38 18.49 -27.53
CA PRO A 11 0.70 19.19 -26.86
C PRO A 11 1.31 18.28 -25.80
N LYS A 12 2.64 18.09 -25.85
CA LYS A 12 3.38 17.29 -24.87
C LYS A 12 3.25 17.95 -23.50
N LEU A 13 2.36 17.44 -22.67
CA LEU A 13 2.21 17.89 -21.28
C LEU A 13 3.51 17.63 -20.49
N LYS A 14 3.83 18.54 -19.58
CA LYS A 14 4.97 18.40 -18.68
C LYS A 14 4.50 17.79 -17.36
N TYR A 15 5.07 16.64 -17.01
CA TYR A 15 4.80 15.94 -15.76
C TYR A 15 5.92 16.21 -14.76
N SER A 16 5.55 16.61 -13.55
CA SER A 16 6.50 16.79 -12.45
C SER A 16 5.98 16.11 -11.19
N LEU A 17 6.86 15.39 -10.52
CA LEU A 17 6.58 14.69 -9.27
C LEU A 17 7.23 15.44 -8.12
N ILE A 18 6.52 15.57 -7.01
CA ILE A 18 7.00 16.20 -5.79
C ILE A 18 6.77 15.22 -4.63
N ILE A 19 7.80 14.94 -3.84
CA ILE A 19 7.63 14.12 -2.64
C ILE A 19 7.10 15.02 -1.53
N ARG A 20 5.82 14.87 -1.20
CA ARG A 20 5.16 15.57 -0.08
C ARG A 20 5.42 14.90 1.27
N GLN A 21 5.74 13.60 1.25
CA GLN A 21 6.12 12.85 2.46
C GLN A 21 7.23 11.85 2.13
N GLN A 22 8.41 12.05 2.71
CA GLN A 22 9.57 11.17 2.56
C GLN A 22 9.41 9.88 3.38
N PRO A 23 9.91 8.73 2.90
CA PRO A 23 10.16 7.58 3.76
C PRO A 23 11.25 7.92 4.78
N ALA A 24 11.09 7.50 6.04
CA ALA A 24 12.08 7.78 7.08
C ALA A 24 12.72 6.50 7.63
N ALA A 25 11.90 5.53 7.98
CA ALA A 25 12.37 4.29 8.59
C ALA A 25 11.48 3.11 8.20
N ALA A 26 12.05 1.91 8.25
CA ALA A 26 11.28 0.68 8.21
C ALA A 26 11.91 -0.36 9.13
N ARG A 27 11.14 -1.39 9.49
CA ARG A 27 11.68 -2.59 10.12
C ARG A 27 11.79 -3.69 9.07
N ALA A 28 12.94 -4.33 9.02
CA ALA A 28 13.19 -5.50 8.19
C ALA A 28 12.17 -6.61 8.52
N CYS A 29 11.50 -7.14 7.49
CA CYS A 29 10.47 -8.18 7.65
C CYS A 29 11.07 -9.59 7.70
N GLY A 30 12.33 -9.77 7.29
CA GLY A 30 12.95 -11.07 7.12
C GLY A 30 12.30 -11.89 6.00
N PHE A 31 12.37 -13.21 6.12
CA PHE A 31 11.89 -14.15 5.09
C PHE A 31 10.40 -14.51 5.22
N GLY A 32 9.79 -14.33 6.39
CA GLY A 32 8.37 -14.61 6.61
C GLY A 32 7.46 -13.38 6.42
N GLU A 33 6.19 -13.61 6.05
CA GLU A 33 5.19 -12.52 5.92
C GLU A 33 4.58 -12.07 7.25
N ARG A 34 4.65 -12.90 8.30
CA ARG A 34 3.98 -12.65 9.59
C ARG A 34 4.47 -11.42 10.36
N ASP A 35 5.71 -10.97 10.15
CA ASP A 35 6.27 -9.76 10.80
C ASP A 35 6.49 -8.63 9.79
N ARG A 36 5.68 -8.62 8.73
CA ARG A 36 5.75 -7.59 7.71
C ARG A 36 5.40 -6.24 8.31
N ARG A 37 6.32 -5.28 8.19
CA ARG A 37 6.12 -3.89 8.61
C ARG A 37 6.28 -2.97 7.43
N VAL A 38 5.32 -2.05 7.31
CA VAL A 38 5.36 -1.04 6.27
C VAL A 38 6.41 0.03 6.60
N ILE A 39 6.99 0.61 5.56
CA ILE A 39 7.83 1.82 5.63
C ILE A 39 6.99 2.93 6.26
N ASP A 40 7.60 3.62 7.22
CA ASP A 40 6.94 4.64 8.03
C ASP A 40 7.78 5.93 8.09
N PRO A 41 7.18 7.10 7.81
CA PRO A 41 5.81 7.29 7.33
C PRO A 41 5.66 6.79 5.86
N PRO A 42 4.43 6.46 5.40
CA PRO A 42 4.24 5.96 4.04
C PRO A 42 4.57 7.06 3.01
N PRO A 43 5.28 6.78 1.91
CA PRO A 43 5.57 7.81 0.91
C PRO A 43 4.30 8.40 0.30
N ILE A 44 4.26 9.72 0.18
CA ILE A 44 3.20 10.46 -0.51
C ILE A 44 3.86 11.37 -1.52
N LEU A 45 3.45 11.22 -2.78
CA LEU A 45 3.90 12.06 -3.87
C LEU A 45 2.73 12.85 -4.43
N GLU A 46 3.00 14.05 -4.92
CA GLU A 46 2.06 14.89 -5.64
C GLU A 46 2.51 14.99 -7.10
N LEU A 47 1.56 14.86 -8.02
CA LEU A 47 1.77 15.06 -9.44
C LEU A 47 1.26 16.44 -9.86
N LYS A 48 2.12 17.19 -10.54
CA LYS A 48 1.76 18.42 -11.24
C LYS A 48 1.93 18.22 -12.74
N ILE A 49 0.84 18.42 -13.46
CA ILE A 49 0.78 18.40 -14.91
C ILE A 49 0.62 19.86 -15.36
N THR A 50 1.56 20.34 -16.17
CA THR A 50 1.56 21.71 -16.66
C THR A 50 1.71 21.75 -18.16
N ASP A 51 1.15 22.77 -18.79
CA ASP A 51 1.43 23.10 -20.16
C ASP A 51 2.89 23.60 -20.29
N PRO A 52 3.71 23.08 -21.22
CA PRO A 52 5.10 23.47 -21.35
C PRO A 52 5.29 24.91 -21.81
N GLU A 53 4.33 25.49 -22.53
CA GLU A 53 4.44 26.85 -23.09
C GLU A 53 3.96 27.90 -22.10
N THR A 54 2.80 27.67 -21.49
CA THR A 54 2.18 28.63 -20.57
C THR A 54 2.53 28.39 -19.11
N GLY A 55 3.01 27.20 -18.75
CA GLY A 55 3.21 26.78 -17.36
C GLY A 55 1.91 26.56 -16.59
N ALA A 56 0.75 26.74 -17.22
CA ALA A 56 -0.55 26.63 -16.59
C ALA A 56 -0.85 25.16 -16.20
N PRO A 57 -1.54 24.92 -15.07
CA PRO A 57 -1.97 23.58 -14.70
C PRO A 57 -2.95 23.03 -15.75
N LYS A 58 -2.78 21.76 -16.11
CA LYS A 58 -3.58 21.09 -17.14
C LYS A 58 -3.90 19.67 -16.70
N ASP A 59 -5.03 19.12 -17.14
CA ASP A 59 -5.38 17.71 -16.91
C ASP A 59 -5.12 16.87 -18.17
N ASP A 60 -4.82 15.59 -17.97
CA ASP A 60 -4.60 14.61 -19.03
C ASP A 60 -5.65 13.51 -18.99
N HIS A 61 -6.91 13.91 -19.19
CA HIS A 61 -8.08 13.03 -19.09
C HIS A 61 -8.03 11.72 -19.89
N PRO A 62 -7.44 11.63 -21.11
CA PRO A 62 -7.40 10.35 -21.83
C PRO A 62 -6.36 9.37 -21.27
N ALA A 63 -5.38 9.84 -20.48
CA ALA A 63 -4.29 8.99 -20.04
C ALA A 63 -4.60 8.26 -18.73
N MET A 64 -4.29 6.96 -18.73
CA MET A 64 -4.13 6.21 -17.49
C MET A 64 -2.73 6.44 -16.95
N LEU A 65 -2.65 6.94 -15.72
CA LEU A 65 -1.38 7.21 -15.04
C LEU A 65 -1.14 6.15 -13.96
N ALA A 66 0.10 5.65 -13.90
CA ALA A 66 0.53 4.73 -12.86
C ALA A 66 1.93 5.10 -12.38
N LEU A 67 2.14 5.11 -11.06
CA LEU A 67 3.44 5.39 -10.48
C LEU A 67 4.06 4.11 -9.93
N SER A 68 5.15 3.66 -10.54
CA SER A 68 5.87 2.45 -10.14
C SER A 68 7.04 2.78 -9.22
N CYS A 69 7.20 2.03 -8.14
CA CYS A 69 8.23 2.18 -7.12
C CYS A 69 9.27 1.04 -7.22
N THR A 70 10.55 1.41 -7.22
CA THR A 70 11.69 0.47 -7.12
C THR A 70 12.59 0.85 -5.96
N LEU A 71 13.33 -0.13 -5.43
CA LEU A 71 14.30 0.09 -4.36
C LEU A 71 15.68 0.30 -4.97
N MET A 72 16.36 1.35 -4.52
CA MET A 72 17.67 1.74 -5.00
C MET A 72 18.69 1.68 -3.87
N THR A 73 19.95 1.49 -4.25
CA THR A 73 21.09 1.68 -3.35
C THR A 73 21.15 3.12 -2.79
N PRO A 74 21.85 3.38 -1.66
CA PRO A 74 21.95 4.72 -1.07
C PRO A 74 22.50 5.81 -2.00
N ASP A 75 23.38 5.43 -2.92
CA ASP A 75 23.96 6.29 -3.95
C ASP A 75 23.01 6.51 -5.15
N GLY A 76 21.88 5.80 -5.21
CA GLY A 76 20.86 5.92 -6.25
C GLY A 76 21.24 5.32 -7.60
N LYS A 77 22.38 4.60 -7.69
CA LYS A 77 22.93 4.14 -8.98
C LYS A 77 22.43 2.76 -9.39
N ARG A 78 22.16 1.87 -8.43
CA ARG A 78 21.81 0.47 -8.70
C ARG A 78 20.45 0.12 -8.12
N ASP A 79 19.74 -0.73 -8.84
CA ASP A 79 18.50 -1.35 -8.37
C ASP A 79 18.86 -2.44 -7.35
N ASP A 80 18.25 -2.38 -6.16
CA ASP A 80 18.40 -3.36 -5.08
C ASP A 80 17.03 -3.97 -4.70
N THR A 81 16.07 -3.91 -5.64
CA THR A 81 14.72 -4.48 -5.50
C THR A 81 14.78 -6.00 -5.40
N GLU A 82 15.71 -6.64 -6.10
CA GLU A 82 15.89 -8.09 -6.11
C GLU A 82 17.25 -8.46 -5.52
N VAL A 83 17.24 -9.46 -4.64
CA VAL A 83 18.45 -10.05 -4.07
C VAL A 83 18.75 -11.32 -4.86
N PRO A 84 19.93 -11.44 -5.49
CA PRO A 84 20.37 -12.67 -6.12
C PRO A 84 20.39 -13.82 -5.10
N GLY A 85 20.02 -15.02 -5.54
CA GLY A 85 20.18 -16.22 -4.71
C GLY A 85 21.66 -16.43 -4.36
N SER A 86 21.93 -16.81 -3.11
CA SER A 86 23.31 -17.10 -2.66
C SER A 86 23.86 -18.40 -3.24
N GLU A 87 22.99 -19.28 -3.74
CA GLU A 87 23.30 -20.60 -4.29
C GLU A 87 22.64 -20.78 -5.68
N PRO A 88 23.21 -21.61 -6.58
CA PRO A 88 22.71 -21.83 -7.94
C PRO A 88 21.25 -22.28 -8.03
N TYR A 89 20.71 -22.82 -6.94
CA TYR A 89 19.35 -23.35 -6.84
C TYR A 89 18.39 -22.47 -6.02
N THR A 90 18.89 -21.40 -5.40
CA THR A 90 18.05 -20.46 -4.64
C THR A 90 17.50 -19.38 -5.55
N GLN A 91 16.17 -19.27 -5.62
CA GLN A 91 15.52 -18.24 -6.42
C GLN A 91 15.82 -16.84 -5.87
N ALA A 92 16.00 -15.88 -6.77
CA ALA A 92 16.12 -14.48 -6.40
C ALA A 92 14.89 -14.05 -5.60
N THR A 93 15.12 -13.36 -4.48
CA THR A 93 14.03 -12.90 -3.61
C THR A 93 13.89 -11.39 -3.70
N ARG A 94 12.65 -10.89 -3.73
CA ARG A 94 12.40 -9.46 -3.73
C ARG A 94 12.61 -8.86 -2.36
N ARG A 95 13.54 -7.90 -2.28
CA ARG A 95 13.83 -7.12 -1.08
C ARG A 95 12.68 -6.16 -0.77
N LEU A 96 12.18 -5.46 -1.78
CA LEU A 96 11.01 -4.58 -1.66
C LEU A 96 9.73 -5.39 -1.90
N MET A 97 8.76 -5.22 -1.01
CA MET A 97 7.50 -5.97 -1.00
C MET A 97 6.30 -5.05 -0.88
N GLY A 98 5.13 -5.60 -1.24
CA GLY A 98 3.85 -4.95 -1.11
C GLY A 98 3.35 -4.34 -2.40
N THR A 99 2.55 -3.29 -2.28
CA THR A 99 1.97 -2.57 -3.41
C THR A 99 3.00 -1.58 -3.98
N LEU A 100 3.72 -2.02 -5.03
CA LEU A 100 4.78 -1.23 -5.67
C LEU A 100 4.27 -0.25 -6.73
N VAL A 101 2.99 -0.33 -7.10
CA VAL A 101 2.37 0.54 -8.09
C VAL A 101 1.18 1.25 -7.46
N ALA A 102 1.11 2.57 -7.61
CA ALA A 102 -0.02 3.37 -7.14
C ALA A 102 -0.71 4.08 -8.31
N SER A 103 -2.03 4.20 -8.21
CA SER A 103 -2.85 5.02 -9.09
C SER A 103 -2.98 6.45 -8.54
N PRO A 104 -3.24 7.46 -9.40
CA PRO A 104 -3.49 8.81 -8.95
C PRO A 104 -4.75 8.87 -8.08
N TYR A 105 -4.70 9.65 -7.02
CA TYR A 105 -5.81 9.93 -6.11
C TYR A 105 -6.04 11.43 -6.03
N GLN A 106 -7.15 11.89 -6.60
CA GLN A 106 -7.55 13.30 -6.55
C GLN A 106 -8.15 13.62 -5.19
N ALA A 107 -7.54 14.57 -4.48
CA ALA A 107 -7.98 14.95 -3.15
C ALA A 107 -7.49 16.36 -2.80
N LYS A 108 -7.92 16.87 -1.64
CA LYS A 108 -7.38 18.07 -1.02
C LYS A 108 -6.28 17.70 -0.02
N ASP A 109 -5.24 18.50 0.05
CA ASP A 109 -4.18 18.33 1.04
C ASP A 109 -4.60 18.80 2.45
N GLU A 110 -3.66 18.80 3.39
CA GLU A 110 -3.86 19.27 4.77
C GLU A 110 -4.26 20.74 4.90
N HIS A 111 -4.05 21.54 3.84
CA HIS A 111 -4.41 22.95 3.77
C HIS A 111 -5.69 23.19 2.94
N GLY A 112 -6.33 22.12 2.47
CA GLY A 112 -7.55 22.20 1.65
C GLY A 112 -7.28 22.46 0.17
N VAL A 113 -6.03 22.41 -0.28
CA VAL A 113 -5.64 22.66 -1.68
C VAL A 113 -5.81 21.38 -2.49
N ALA A 114 -6.56 21.44 -3.60
CA ALA A 114 -6.77 20.30 -4.48
C ALA A 114 -5.47 19.91 -5.20
N GLY A 115 -5.23 18.60 -5.31
CA GLY A 115 -4.07 18.02 -5.98
C GLY A 115 -4.27 16.56 -6.34
N THR A 116 -3.31 16.03 -7.10
CA THR A 116 -3.27 14.62 -7.52
C THR A 116 -2.15 13.91 -6.77
N PHE A 117 -2.51 12.97 -5.89
CA PHE A 117 -1.57 12.31 -5.00
C PHE A 117 -1.37 10.84 -5.37
N PHE A 118 -0.16 10.34 -5.18
CA PHE A 118 0.16 8.91 -5.17
C PHE A 118 0.61 8.54 -3.76
N VAL A 119 -0.09 7.57 -3.16
CA VAL A 119 0.17 7.14 -1.78
C VAL A 119 0.61 5.69 -1.79
N PHE A 120 1.70 5.41 -1.07
CA PHE A 120 2.27 4.08 -0.92
C PHE A 120 2.15 3.60 0.53
N PRO A 121 0.94 3.20 0.98
CA PRO A 121 0.72 2.80 2.37
C PRO A 121 1.29 1.42 2.69
N ASP A 122 1.57 0.62 1.66
CA ASP A 122 1.90 -0.79 1.76
C ASP A 122 3.24 -1.13 1.11
N LEU A 123 4.30 -0.44 1.51
CA LEU A 123 5.67 -0.78 1.10
C LEU A 123 6.41 -1.40 2.27
N SER A 124 7.11 -2.51 2.07
CA SER A 124 7.92 -3.17 3.11
C SER A 124 9.28 -3.57 2.57
N CYS A 125 10.27 -3.67 3.43
CA CYS A 125 11.61 -4.14 3.05
C CYS A 125 12.00 -5.36 3.88
N ARG A 126 12.53 -6.40 3.23
CA ARG A 126 12.93 -7.66 3.90
C ARG A 126 14.22 -7.52 4.70
N SER A 127 15.16 -6.73 4.19
CA SER A 127 16.54 -6.77 4.64
C SER A 127 16.96 -5.43 5.25
N PRO A 128 17.69 -5.44 6.37
CA PRO A 128 18.21 -4.23 6.96
C PRO A 128 19.26 -3.59 6.05
N GLY A 129 19.35 -2.26 6.11
CA GLY A 129 20.25 -1.49 5.27
C GLY A 129 19.81 -0.05 5.08
N LYS A 130 20.53 0.68 4.24
CA LYS A 130 20.16 2.04 3.81
C LYS A 130 19.73 1.96 2.35
N TYR A 131 18.67 2.66 1.99
CA TYR A 131 18.09 2.60 0.66
C TYR A 131 17.48 3.93 0.24
N ARG A 132 17.18 4.05 -1.04
CA ARG A 132 16.29 5.08 -1.59
C ARG A 132 15.14 4.40 -2.33
N LEU A 133 14.00 5.06 -2.40
CA LEU A 133 12.91 4.67 -3.29
C LEU A 133 12.98 5.51 -4.55
N ARG A 134 12.82 4.89 -5.71
CA ARG A 134 12.68 5.58 -6.98
C ARG A 134 11.28 5.36 -7.52
N TRP A 135 10.63 6.43 -7.93
CA TRP A 135 9.35 6.39 -8.60
C TRP A 135 9.49 6.75 -10.06
N LYS A 136 8.79 6.00 -10.92
CA LYS A 136 8.70 6.23 -12.36
C LYS A 136 7.23 6.34 -12.74
N LEU A 137 6.84 7.49 -13.27
CA LEU A 137 5.48 7.75 -13.74
C LEU A 137 5.34 7.20 -15.15
N ILE A 138 4.39 6.30 -15.32
CA ILE A 138 4.02 5.68 -16.59
C ILE A 138 2.72 6.34 -17.04
N ARG A 139 2.71 6.83 -18.29
CA ARG A 139 1.52 7.34 -18.97
C ARG A 139 1.10 6.32 -20.01
N ILE A 140 -0.13 5.84 -19.93
CA ILE A 140 -0.71 4.92 -20.89
C ILE A 140 -1.86 5.63 -21.57
N ASP A 141 -1.77 5.79 -22.89
CA ASP A 141 -2.85 6.31 -23.71
C ASP A 141 -3.57 5.13 -24.38
N PRO A 142 -4.76 4.73 -23.90
CA PRO A 142 -5.46 3.57 -24.43
C PRO A 142 -5.85 3.75 -25.90
N THR A 143 -5.94 4.99 -26.39
CA THR A 143 -6.33 5.27 -27.79
C THR A 143 -5.18 5.13 -28.78
N ASN A 144 -3.94 5.19 -28.30
CA ASN A 144 -2.74 5.16 -29.12
C ASN A 144 -1.81 3.99 -28.76
N MET A 145 -2.33 2.99 -28.03
CA MET A 145 -1.58 1.81 -27.59
C MET A 145 -1.78 0.65 -28.57
N PHE A 146 -0.67 0.07 -29.03
CA PHE A 146 -0.66 -1.13 -29.87
C PHE A 146 0.24 -2.23 -29.28
N PRO A 147 -0.03 -3.53 -29.55
CA PRO A 147 0.78 -4.62 -29.03
C PRO A 147 2.27 -4.46 -29.35
N GLY A 148 3.13 -4.67 -28.35
CA GLY A 148 4.58 -4.52 -28.48
C GLY A 148 5.12 -3.09 -28.28
N GLN A 149 4.25 -2.09 -28.13
CA GLN A 149 4.67 -0.74 -27.81
C GLN A 149 5.03 -0.61 -26.32
N SER A 150 6.21 -0.04 -26.04
CA SER A 150 6.63 0.33 -24.68
C SER A 150 6.40 1.81 -24.47
N SER A 151 5.73 2.18 -23.38
CA SER A 151 5.61 3.59 -22.97
C SER A 151 6.74 3.94 -21.99
N PRO A 152 7.65 4.86 -22.34
CA PRO A 152 8.71 5.28 -21.44
C PRO A 152 8.13 6.06 -20.25
N ALA A 153 8.87 6.08 -19.14
CA ALA A 153 8.48 6.87 -17.99
C ALA A 153 8.50 8.37 -18.34
N VAL A 154 7.39 9.07 -18.11
CA VAL A 154 7.24 10.50 -18.44
C VAL A 154 7.81 11.42 -17.35
N ALA A 155 7.95 10.91 -16.13
CA ALA A 155 8.63 11.58 -15.02
C ALA A 155 9.25 10.54 -14.10
N ASN A 156 10.30 10.92 -13.37
CA ASN A 156 10.85 10.09 -12.30
C ASN A 156 11.40 10.97 -11.18
N ILE A 157 11.39 10.43 -9.96
CA ILE A 157 11.92 11.09 -8.77
C ILE A 157 12.47 10.05 -7.80
N MET A 158 13.37 10.45 -6.93
CA MET A 158 14.02 9.58 -5.96
C MET A 158 13.90 10.18 -4.55
N SER A 159 13.65 9.34 -3.56
CA SER A 159 13.57 9.75 -2.15
C SER A 159 14.94 10.11 -1.59
N ASP A 160 14.91 10.69 -0.40
CA ASP A 160 16.06 10.71 0.49
C ASP A 160 16.45 9.29 0.93
N VAL A 161 17.67 9.15 1.47
CA VAL A 161 18.12 7.88 2.04
C VAL A 161 17.33 7.61 3.31
N PHE A 162 16.71 6.43 3.40
CA PHE A 162 16.03 5.96 4.59
C PHE A 162 16.68 4.67 5.10
N ALA A 163 16.51 4.39 6.39
CA ALA A 163 17.11 3.22 7.04
C ALA A 163 16.05 2.13 7.29
N VAL A 164 16.42 0.90 6.97
CA VAL A 164 15.69 -0.32 7.32
C VAL A 164 16.43 -0.96 8.48
N PHE A 165 15.79 -0.97 9.65
CA PHE A 165 16.36 -1.41 10.91
C PHE A 165 16.07 -2.89 11.17
N THR A 166 16.88 -3.49 12.04
CA THR A 166 16.55 -4.79 12.65
C THR A 166 15.36 -4.63 13.60
N ALA A 167 14.82 -5.75 14.09
CA ALA A 167 13.75 -5.74 15.08
C ALA A 167 14.12 -5.00 16.38
N LYS A 168 15.40 -5.04 16.77
CA LYS A 168 15.89 -4.45 18.02
C LYS A 168 16.13 -2.94 17.91
N ASP A 169 16.60 -2.50 16.75
CA ASP A 169 17.03 -1.10 16.55
C ASP A 169 15.91 -0.22 15.99
N PHE A 170 14.74 -0.80 15.68
CA PHE A 170 13.64 -0.06 15.10
C PHE A 170 13.08 0.94 16.12
N PRO A 171 13.09 2.26 15.82
CA PRO A 171 12.67 3.30 16.77
C PRO A 171 11.17 3.30 17.06
N GLY A 172 10.41 2.44 16.38
CA GLY A 172 8.95 2.38 16.47
C GLY A 172 8.26 3.16 15.35
N MET A 173 6.95 2.99 15.27
CA MET A 173 6.12 3.68 14.28
C MET A 173 5.86 5.11 14.72
N ARG A 174 5.87 6.05 13.77
CA ARG A 174 5.56 7.46 13.97
C ARG A 174 4.05 7.69 13.90
N ALA A 175 3.63 8.84 14.40
CA ALA A 175 2.25 9.28 14.20
C ALA A 175 2.03 9.66 12.73
N SER A 176 0.85 9.37 12.21
CA SER A 176 0.47 9.78 10.86
C SER A 176 0.49 11.30 10.72
N SER A 177 1.02 11.78 9.60
CA SER A 177 1.05 13.20 9.24
C SER A 177 -0.34 13.80 9.05
N ALA A 178 -0.41 15.13 9.05
CA ALA A 178 -1.63 15.85 8.73
C ALA A 178 -2.12 15.53 7.30
N LEU A 179 -1.21 15.47 6.33
CA LEU A 179 -1.51 15.11 4.94
C LEU A 179 -2.18 13.73 4.85
N LEU A 180 -1.56 12.69 5.44
CA LEU A 180 -2.12 11.33 5.38
C LEU A 180 -3.52 11.27 6.04
N LYS A 181 -3.71 11.99 7.16
CA LYS A 181 -5.02 12.10 7.82
C LYS A 181 -6.05 12.83 6.94
N ALA A 182 -5.65 13.91 6.26
CA ALA A 182 -6.52 14.64 5.34
C ALA A 182 -6.97 13.78 4.15
N LEU A 183 -6.05 13.01 3.56
CA LEU A 183 -6.38 12.08 2.48
C LEU A 183 -7.30 10.94 2.96
N ARG A 184 -7.06 10.37 4.15
CA ARG A 184 -7.93 9.35 4.75
C ARG A 184 -9.36 9.84 4.95
N ARG A 185 -9.54 11.09 5.43
CA ARG A 185 -10.88 11.69 5.61
C ARG A 185 -11.67 11.82 4.31
N GLN A 186 -11.00 11.81 3.16
CA GLN A 186 -11.62 11.89 1.83
C GLN A 186 -11.86 10.51 1.20
N GLY A 187 -11.66 9.42 1.95
CA GLY A 187 -11.97 8.06 1.52
C GLY A 187 -10.75 7.23 1.09
N LEU A 188 -9.52 7.76 1.16
CA LEU A 188 -8.33 6.95 0.87
C LEU A 188 -8.21 5.79 1.86
N ASN A 189 -8.07 4.56 1.34
CA ASN A 189 -8.04 3.37 2.20
C ASN A 189 -6.68 3.15 2.90
N VAL A 190 -6.34 3.97 3.90
CA VAL A 190 -5.08 3.89 4.67
C VAL A 190 -5.30 3.92 6.19
N GLY A 191 -4.48 3.16 6.92
CA GLY A 191 -4.50 3.16 8.39
C GLY A 191 -3.86 4.43 8.99
N VAL A 192 -4.49 4.99 10.02
CA VAL A 192 -3.94 6.13 10.79
C VAL A 192 -3.28 5.61 12.07
N LYS A 193 -2.02 6.01 12.29
CA LYS A 193 -1.21 5.61 13.43
C LYS A 193 -1.11 6.78 14.42
N LYS A 194 -1.28 6.48 15.71
CA LYS A 194 -1.11 7.47 16.81
C LYS A 194 0.36 7.69 17.20
N GLY A 195 1.28 6.83 16.74
CA GLY A 195 2.71 6.89 17.06
C GLY A 195 3.06 6.19 18.38
N SER A 196 4.26 5.61 18.44
CA SER A 196 4.77 4.90 19.62
C SER A 196 5.29 5.85 20.72
N GLU A 197 5.67 7.07 20.35
CA GLU A 197 6.04 8.16 21.27
C GLU A 197 4.96 8.43 22.34
N ALA A 198 3.68 8.25 22.00
CA ALA A 198 2.56 8.42 22.92
C ALA A 198 2.57 7.42 24.11
N ARG A 199 3.30 6.30 24.01
CA ARG A 199 3.43 5.31 25.10
C ARG A 199 4.56 5.61 26.08
N LYS A 200 5.54 6.45 25.73
CA LYS A 200 6.69 6.74 26.59
C LYS A 200 6.40 7.75 27.71
N GLY A 201 5.23 8.40 27.70
CA GLY A 201 4.81 9.43 28.66
C GLY A 201 3.92 8.96 29.83
N LYS A 202 3.57 7.67 29.95
CA LYS A 202 2.78 7.15 31.08
C LYS A 202 3.60 6.20 31.95
N GLY A 203 4.57 6.76 32.67
CA GLY A 203 5.18 6.12 33.82
C GLY A 203 4.40 6.47 35.10
N LYS A 204 3.78 5.45 35.72
CA LYS A 204 3.25 5.40 37.10
C LYS A 204 2.23 6.48 37.54
N THR A 205 0.94 6.18 37.34
CA THR A 205 -0.07 6.43 38.38
C THR A 205 -0.92 5.17 38.54
N LYS A 206 -0.98 4.66 39.77
CA LYS A 206 -1.78 3.51 40.18
C LYS A 206 -3.27 3.83 40.02
N LYS A 207 -3.99 2.84 39.45
CA LYS A 207 -5.35 2.38 39.73
C LYS A 207 -6.50 3.40 39.64
N GLU A 208 -7.41 3.18 38.70
CA GLU A 208 -8.83 2.93 38.98
C GLU A 208 -9.49 2.27 37.76
N GLU A 209 -10.34 1.30 38.05
CA GLU A 209 -11.16 0.55 37.09
C GLU A 209 -12.20 1.49 36.48
N SER A 210 -12.27 1.55 35.16
CA SER A 210 -13.47 1.99 34.46
C SER A 210 -13.73 0.98 33.34
N ASP A 211 -14.70 0.12 33.61
CA ASP A 211 -15.34 -0.77 32.66
C ASP A 211 -15.97 0.08 31.55
N SER A 212 -15.58 -0.18 30.30
CA SER A 212 -16.28 0.36 29.14
C SER A 212 -16.32 -0.76 28.11
N GLU A 213 -17.40 -1.53 28.21
CA GLU A 213 -17.92 -2.42 27.19
C GLU A 213 -18.22 -1.59 25.94
N ASP A 214 -17.46 -1.79 24.85
CA ASP A 214 -17.92 -1.43 23.51
C ASP A 214 -18.33 -2.73 22.83
N ASP A 215 -19.64 -2.92 22.82
CA ASP A 215 -20.42 -3.97 22.16
C ASP A 215 -20.29 -3.82 20.62
N ASP A 216 -19.67 -4.80 19.97
CA ASP A 216 -19.62 -4.92 18.52
C ASP A 216 -20.75 -5.89 18.12
N SER A 217 -21.97 -5.36 18.04
CA SER A 217 -23.14 -6.12 17.59
C SER A 217 -23.12 -6.20 16.06
N GLU A 218 -22.69 -7.34 15.53
CA GLU A 218 -22.88 -7.75 14.14
C GLU A 218 -24.39 -7.86 13.85
N GLN A 219 -24.91 -6.98 12.99
CA GLN A 219 -26.28 -7.07 12.49
C GLN A 219 -26.34 -8.05 11.32
N SER A 220 -26.83 -9.26 11.60
CA SER A 220 -27.25 -10.22 10.59
C SER A 220 -28.72 -9.95 10.23
N ASP A 221 -28.96 -9.35 9.07
CA ASP A 221 -30.30 -9.27 8.49
C ASP A 221 -30.68 -10.64 7.90
N ALA A 222 -31.67 -11.28 8.53
CA ALA A 222 -32.45 -12.36 7.95
C ALA A 222 -33.91 -11.89 7.91
N GLU A 223 -34.40 -11.58 6.71
CA GLU A 223 -35.83 -11.52 6.43
C GLU A 223 -36.20 -12.66 5.46
N GLY A 224 -37.22 -13.41 5.84
CA GLY A 224 -37.76 -14.54 5.10
C GLY A 224 -39.15 -14.27 4.52
N GLY A 225 -39.54 -15.16 3.60
CA GLY A 225 -40.91 -15.37 3.12
C GLY A 225 -41.06 -15.06 1.63
N ALA A 226 -41.67 -15.87 0.76
CA ALA A 226 -42.31 -17.17 0.91
C ALA A 226 -42.51 -17.82 -0.49
N SER A 227 -42.60 -19.16 -0.52
CA SER A 227 -43.47 -19.99 -1.37
C SER A 227 -43.42 -19.84 -2.91
N THR A 228 -42.96 -20.89 -3.60
CA THR A 228 -43.79 -21.64 -4.57
C THR A 228 -43.24 -23.07 -4.81
N THR A 229 -44.18 -23.99 -5.03
CA THR A 229 -44.10 -25.45 -5.23
C THR A 229 -43.51 -25.90 -6.57
N SER A 230 -42.76 -27.01 -6.61
CA SER A 230 -42.99 -28.13 -7.55
C SER A 230 -42.08 -29.35 -7.29
N LYS A 231 -42.66 -30.54 -7.52
CA LYS A 231 -42.12 -31.91 -7.38
C LYS A 231 -40.91 -32.20 -8.30
N SER A 232 -39.96 -33.04 -7.87
CA SER A 232 -39.81 -34.43 -8.38
C SER A 232 -38.54 -35.18 -7.88
N THR A 233 -38.79 -36.32 -7.23
CA THR A 233 -38.14 -37.67 -7.29
C THR A 233 -36.62 -37.91 -7.19
N GLY A 234 -36.26 -38.73 -6.18
CA GLY A 234 -35.22 -39.79 -6.20
C GLY A 234 -33.85 -39.40 -5.63
N GLY A 235 -33.17 -40.14 -4.75
CA GLY A 235 -33.40 -41.42 -4.09
C GLY A 235 -32.21 -41.75 -3.16
N VAL A 236 -32.50 -42.55 -2.13
CA VAL A 236 -31.61 -43.50 -1.41
C VAL A 236 -30.37 -42.98 -0.64
N SER A 237 -30.54 -42.90 0.69
CA SER A 237 -29.52 -43.09 1.74
C SER A 237 -29.32 -44.62 2.00
N PRO A 238 -28.30 -45.15 2.74
CA PRO A 238 -27.85 -44.58 4.03
C PRO A 238 -26.46 -44.97 4.62
N LYS A 239 -26.25 -44.48 5.87
CA LYS A 239 -25.39 -44.98 6.97
C LYS A 239 -23.89 -44.58 6.93
N SER A 240 -23.19 -44.28 8.02
CA SER A 240 -23.49 -44.08 9.45
C SER A 240 -22.21 -43.63 10.18
N LYS A 241 -22.36 -42.72 11.16
CA LYS A 241 -21.42 -42.25 12.21
C LYS A 241 -20.72 -43.42 12.98
N PRO A 242 -19.55 -43.24 13.67
CA PRO A 242 -19.53 -42.48 14.93
C PRO A 242 -18.29 -41.61 15.26
N ASN A 243 -18.62 -40.67 16.13
CA ASN A 243 -17.84 -39.64 16.82
C ASN A 243 -17.03 -40.25 17.99
N LYS A 244 -15.82 -39.75 18.29
CA LYS A 244 -15.16 -39.97 19.59
C LYS A 244 -14.54 -38.69 20.16
N LYS A 245 -14.94 -38.45 21.41
CA LYS A 245 -14.76 -37.27 22.26
C LYS A 245 -13.37 -37.19 22.91
N ASN A 246 -13.04 -35.95 23.26
CA ASN A 246 -12.15 -35.42 24.31
C ASN A 246 -11.80 -36.36 25.48
N LEU A 247 -10.52 -36.33 25.90
CA LEU A 247 -10.05 -36.77 27.21
C LEU A 247 -9.26 -35.64 27.91
N PRO A 248 -9.52 -35.31 29.19
CA PRO A 248 -8.79 -34.28 29.95
C PRO A 248 -7.57 -34.83 30.71
N LYS A 249 -6.57 -33.96 30.92
CA LYS A 249 -5.33 -34.22 31.68
C LYS A 249 -5.59 -34.28 33.20
N ARG A 250 -5.13 -35.35 33.88
CA ARG A 250 -5.11 -35.46 35.36
C ARG A 250 -3.81 -34.90 35.95
N LYS A 251 -3.95 -34.06 36.99
CA LYS A 251 -2.93 -33.73 38.02
C LYS A 251 -2.89 -34.82 39.10
N ARG A 252 -1.70 -35.19 39.59
CA ARG A 252 -1.35 -35.63 40.98
C ARG A 252 0.17 -35.36 41.15
N ARG A 253 0.68 -34.45 41.99
CA ARG A 253 0.87 -34.45 43.46
C ARG A 253 1.66 -35.66 44.02
N GLY A 254 2.92 -35.38 44.37
CA GLY A 254 3.70 -35.79 45.55
C GLY A 254 3.64 -37.22 46.08
N SER A 255 4.82 -37.86 46.14
CA SER A 255 5.56 -38.09 47.39
C SER A 255 7.05 -38.13 47.07
#